data_AF-H0EYK0-F1
#
_entry.id   AF-H0EYK0-F1
#
_cell.length_a   1.000
_cell.length_b   1.000
_cell.length_c   1.000
_cell.angle_alpha   90.00
_cell.angle_beta   90.00
_cell.angle_gamma   90.00
#
_symmetry.space_group_name_H-M   'P 1'
#
loop_
_entity.id
_entity.type
_entity.pdbx_description
1 polymer ?
#
loop_
_entity_poly.entity_id
_entity_poly.type
_entity_poly.pdbx_seq_one_letter_code
_entity_poly.pdbx_strand_id
1 'polypeptide(L)'
;MSGLEKALFNLKFTAKQLNRQAAKASKDEKTEKDKLKKISAVMDRFETQFEDLDVATGYYENATTSATAVGTPQEDVDRLMNQVADEAGVELNQEMEGAAAVKAAPVTSGPSAVEEDGLGERLRALRS
;
A
#
# COMPACT_ATOMS: atom_id res chain seq x y z
N MET A 1 5.48 73.60 -5.19
CA MET A 1 5.21 72.53 -6.16
C MET A 1 3.72 72.42 -6.37
N SER A 2 3.26 72.43 -7.61
CA SER A 2 1.83 72.31 -7.94
C SER A 2 1.32 70.89 -7.62
N GLY A 3 0.02 70.70 -7.43
CA GLY A 3 -0.57 69.38 -7.19
C GLY A 3 -0.28 68.36 -8.30
N LEU A 4 -0.11 68.84 -9.54
CA LEU A 4 0.23 68.03 -10.71
C LEU A 4 1.64 67.44 -10.62
N GLU A 5 2.62 68.22 -10.16
CA GLU A 5 4.02 67.77 -10.00
C GLU A 5 4.13 66.64 -8.96
N LYS A 6 3.37 66.74 -7.87
CA LYS A 6 3.30 65.70 -6.83
C LYS A 6 2.69 64.41 -7.35
N ALA A 7 1.62 64.50 -8.15
CA ALA A 7 1.00 63.34 -8.78
C ALA A 7 1.95 62.65 -9.78
N LEU A 8 2.65 63.43 -10.59
CA LEU A 8 3.61 62.92 -11.58
C LEU A 8 4.83 62.28 -10.92
N PHE A 9 5.31 62.83 -9.80
CA PHE A 9 6.35 62.21 -8.97
C PHE A 9 5.90 60.88 -8.38
N ASN A 10 4.72 60.84 -7.75
CA ASN A 10 4.15 59.62 -7.17
C ASN A 10 3.99 58.53 -8.23
N LEU A 11 3.48 58.88 -9.43
CA LEU A 11 3.30 57.93 -10.52
C LEU A 11 4.64 57.36 -11.03
N LYS A 12 5.68 58.19 -11.13
CA LYS A 12 7.03 57.72 -11.50
C LYS A 12 7.62 56.81 -10.43
N PHE A 13 7.39 57.12 -9.16
CA PHE A 13 7.85 56.30 -8.05
C PHE A 13 7.13 54.95 -8.01
N THR A 14 5.81 54.93 -8.15
CA THR A 14 5.02 53.69 -8.20
C THR A 14 5.40 52.83 -9.40
N ALA A 15 5.61 53.42 -10.58
CA ALA A 15 6.09 52.69 -11.75
C ALA A 15 7.47 52.04 -11.51
N LYS A 16 8.41 52.77 -10.87
CA LYS A 16 9.73 52.22 -10.52
C LYS A 16 9.62 51.09 -9.48
N GLN A 17 8.74 51.24 -8.50
CA GLN A 17 8.47 50.22 -7.49
C GLN A 17 7.87 48.95 -8.11
N LEU A 18 6.89 49.09 -9.01
CA LEU A 18 6.28 47.98 -9.72
C LEU A 18 7.29 47.23 -10.60
N ASN A 19 8.14 47.95 -11.34
CA ASN A 19 9.20 47.32 -12.14
C ASN A 19 10.18 46.52 -11.27
N ARG A 20 10.53 47.03 -10.08
CA ARG A 20 11.39 46.29 -9.13
C ARG A 20 10.69 45.04 -8.59
N GLN A 21 9.39 45.13 -8.29
CA GLN A 21 8.62 43.98 -7.83
C GLN A 21 8.48 42.92 -8.93
N ALA A 22 8.20 43.32 -10.17
CA ALA A 22 8.13 42.41 -11.31
C ALA A 22 9.45 41.67 -11.56
N ALA A 23 10.59 42.38 -11.49
CA ALA A 23 11.91 41.78 -11.62
C ALA A 23 12.21 40.76 -10.49
N LYS A 24 11.78 41.07 -9.25
CA LYS A 24 11.90 40.14 -8.13
C LYS A 24 11.03 38.90 -8.34
N ALA A 25 9.76 39.09 -8.69
CA ALA A 25 8.82 37.99 -8.93
C ALA A 25 9.32 37.05 -10.04
N SER A 26 9.85 37.59 -11.13
CA SER A 26 10.42 36.79 -12.22
C SER A 26 11.65 35.98 -11.79
N LYS A 27 12.50 36.55 -10.93
CA LYS A 27 13.65 35.83 -10.37
C LYS A 27 13.21 34.70 -9.43
N ASP A 28 12.23 34.98 -8.57
CA ASP A 28 11.68 34.01 -7.64
C ASP A 28 11.01 32.86 -8.41
N GLU A 29 10.20 33.17 -9.43
CA GLU A 29 9.59 32.19 -10.34
C GLU A 29 10.64 31.28 -11.00
N LYS A 30 11.71 31.85 -11.55
CA LYS A 30 12.79 31.05 -12.16
C LYS A 30 13.43 30.10 -11.15
N THR A 31 13.66 30.57 -9.93
CA THR A 31 14.27 29.78 -8.86
C THR A 31 13.38 28.60 -8.48
N GLU A 32 12.07 28.81 -8.35
CA GLU A 32 11.13 27.73 -8.06
C GLU A 32 11.02 26.73 -9.22
N LYS A 33 10.99 27.21 -10.48
CA LYS A 33 11.03 26.32 -11.66
C LYS A 33 12.27 25.43 -11.68
N ASP A 34 13.43 25.97 -11.34
CA ASP A 34 14.67 25.20 -11.30
C ASP A 34 14.67 24.16 -10.17
N LYS A 35 14.04 24.45 -9.03
CA LYS A 35 13.83 23.44 -7.97
C LYS A 35 12.90 22.32 -8.44
N LEU A 36 11.80 22.65 -9.11
CA LEU A 36 10.86 21.67 -9.63
C LEU A 36 11.51 20.72 -10.64
N LYS A 37 12.36 21.23 -11.54
CA LYS A 37 13.13 20.38 -12.47
C LYS A 37 14.04 19.39 -11.75
N LYS A 38 14.71 19.84 -10.67
CA LYS A 38 15.55 18.96 -9.84
C LYS A 38 14.72 17.88 -9.16
N ILE A 39 13.57 18.24 -8.60
CA ILE A 39 12.66 17.27 -7.97
C ILE A 39 12.17 16.26 -9.00
N SER A 40 11.75 16.70 -10.19
CA SER A 40 11.35 15.82 -11.29
C SER A 40 12.46 14.81 -11.61
N ALA A 41 13.70 15.27 -11.81
CA ALA A 41 14.82 14.37 -12.10
C ALA A 41 15.12 13.36 -10.96
N VAL A 42 14.88 13.76 -9.70
CA VAL A 42 14.99 12.84 -8.56
C VAL A 42 13.85 11.83 -8.55
N MET A 43 12.63 12.23 -8.92
CA MET A 43 11.47 11.34 -9.01
C MET A 43 11.62 10.33 -10.15
N ASP A 44 12.07 10.77 -11.33
CA ASP A 44 12.35 9.87 -12.46
C ASP A 44 13.36 8.79 -12.05
N ARG A 45 14.40 9.18 -11.29
CA ARG A 45 15.41 8.26 -10.78
C ARG A 45 14.91 7.39 -9.62
N PHE A 46 13.94 7.86 -8.85
CA PHE A 46 13.27 7.06 -7.82
C PHE A 46 12.42 5.98 -8.47
N GLU A 47 11.63 6.32 -9.49
CA GLU A 47 10.84 5.35 -10.27
C GLU A 47 11.74 4.25 -10.85
N THR A 48 12.84 4.61 -11.50
CA THR A 48 13.78 3.60 -12.05
C THR A 48 14.35 2.69 -10.95
N GLN A 49 14.74 3.26 -9.80
CA GLN A 49 15.25 2.46 -8.68
C GLN A 49 14.19 1.55 -8.06
N PHE A 50 12.93 1.97 -8.05
CA PHE A 50 11.83 1.15 -7.54
C PHE A 50 11.47 0.04 -8.51
N GLU A 51 11.47 0.31 -9.82
CA GLU A 51 11.33 -0.74 -10.84
C GLU A 51 12.44 -1.80 -10.72
N ASP A 52 13.70 -1.38 -10.58
CA ASP A 52 14.83 -2.29 -10.38
C ASP A 52 14.69 -3.11 -9.08
N LEU A 53 14.23 -2.46 -7.99
CA LEU A 53 13.99 -3.13 -6.71
C LEU A 53 12.87 -4.16 -6.82
N ASP A 54 11.78 -3.85 -7.53
CA ASP A 54 10.67 -4.78 -7.75
C ASP A 54 11.12 -5.99 -8.58
N VAL A 55 11.91 -5.78 -9.64
CA VAL A 55 12.49 -6.87 -10.44
C VAL A 55 13.42 -7.73 -9.58
N ALA A 56 14.31 -7.11 -8.80
CA ALA A 56 15.19 -7.83 -7.89
C ALA A 56 14.40 -8.64 -6.87
N THR A 57 13.37 -8.03 -6.26
CA THR A 57 12.51 -8.68 -5.26
C THR A 57 11.78 -9.86 -5.88
N GLY A 58 11.18 -9.72 -7.07
CA GLY A 58 10.55 -10.84 -7.78
C GLY A 58 11.53 -11.96 -8.12
N TYR A 59 12.77 -11.63 -8.51
CA TYR A 59 13.81 -12.63 -8.71
C TYR A 59 14.20 -13.34 -7.41
N TYR A 60 14.38 -12.60 -6.31
CA TYR A 60 14.66 -13.16 -4.99
C TYR A 60 13.52 -14.02 -4.46
N GLU A 61 12.26 -13.60 -4.64
CA GLU A 61 11.09 -14.38 -4.23
C GLU A 61 11.01 -15.68 -5.02
N ASN A 62 11.17 -15.63 -6.34
CA ASN A 62 11.19 -16.84 -7.18
C ASN A 62 12.36 -17.77 -6.84
N ALA A 63 13.57 -17.22 -6.66
CA ALA A 63 14.75 -18.00 -6.29
C ALA A 63 14.62 -18.59 -4.88
N THR A 64 14.07 -17.84 -3.93
CA THR A 64 13.86 -18.31 -2.55
C THR A 64 12.77 -19.37 -2.52
N THR A 65 11.62 -19.16 -3.16
CA THR A 65 10.56 -20.16 -3.28
C THR A 65 11.08 -21.44 -3.95
N SER A 66 11.88 -21.33 -5.01
CA SER A 66 12.50 -22.49 -5.65
C SER A 66 13.49 -23.21 -4.72
N ALA A 67 14.28 -22.47 -3.94
CA ALA A 67 15.25 -23.03 -3.01
C ALA A 67 14.58 -23.67 -1.78
N THR A 68 13.53 -23.06 -1.23
CA THR A 68 12.77 -23.58 -0.09
C THR A 68 11.83 -24.71 -0.50
N ALA A 69 11.32 -24.75 -1.74
CA ALA A 69 10.46 -25.85 -2.22
C ALA A 69 11.10 -27.24 -2.05
N VAL A 70 12.44 -27.34 -2.06
CA VAL A 70 13.15 -28.60 -1.80
C VAL A 70 13.27 -28.91 -0.30
N GLY A 71 13.35 -27.89 0.55
CA GLY A 71 13.51 -28.03 2.01
C GLY A 71 12.20 -28.00 2.81
N THR A 72 11.13 -27.45 2.25
CA THR A 72 9.78 -27.38 2.82
C THR A 72 8.77 -27.92 1.81
N PRO A 73 8.57 -29.24 1.75
CA PRO A 73 7.60 -29.87 0.87
C PRO A 73 6.18 -29.36 1.15
N GLN A 74 5.39 -29.16 0.10
CA GLN A 74 4.03 -28.62 0.23
C GLN A 74 3.12 -29.52 1.08
N GLU A 75 3.24 -30.84 0.91
CA GLU A 75 2.46 -31.82 1.69
C GLU A 75 2.73 -31.70 3.20
N ASP A 76 3.97 -31.36 3.59
CA ASP A 76 4.33 -31.19 5.00
C ASP A 76 3.74 -29.89 5.57
N VAL A 77 3.64 -28.83 4.76
CA VAL A 77 2.98 -27.58 5.11
C VAL A 77 1.47 -27.78 5.22
N ASP A 78 0.86 -28.46 4.26
CA ASP A 78 -0.58 -28.73 4.23
C ASP A 78 -0.99 -29.59 5.44
N ARG A 79 -0.19 -30.61 5.78
CA ARG A 79 -0.40 -31.43 6.98
C ARG A 79 -0.26 -30.60 8.26
N LEU A 80 0.77 -29.76 8.36
CA LEU A 80 0.97 -28.89 9.52
C LEU A 80 -0.19 -27.90 9.68
N MET A 81 -0.69 -27.35 8.57
CA MET A 81 -1.79 -26.38 8.61
C MET A 81 -3.10 -27.04 9.06
N ASN A 82 -3.38 -28.27 8.61
CA ASN A 82 -4.51 -29.06 9.10
C ASN A 82 -4.35 -29.41 10.58
N GLN A 83 -3.16 -29.82 11.02
CA GLN A 83 -2.89 -30.14 12.41
C GLN A 83 -3.07 -28.92 13.34
N VAL A 84 -2.60 -27.74 12.92
CA VAL A 84 -2.78 -26.49 13.67
C VAL A 84 -4.25 -26.06 13.66
N ALA A 85 -4.97 -26.26 12.56
CA ALA A 85 -6.39 -25.96 12.48
C ALA A 85 -7.22 -26.87 13.40
N ASP A 86 -6.91 -28.16 13.43
CA ASP A 86 -7.54 -29.12 14.33
C ASP A 86 -7.23 -28.79 15.79
N GLU A 87 -5.97 -28.50 16.12
CA GLU A 87 -5.56 -28.14 17.49
C GLU A 87 -6.22 -26.82 17.94
N ALA A 88 -6.22 -25.78 17.11
CA ALA A 88 -6.90 -24.52 17.40
C ALA A 88 -8.43 -24.68 17.50
N GLY A 89 -9.03 -25.53 16.66
CA GLY A 89 -10.45 -25.86 16.73
C GLY A 89 -10.80 -26.65 18.00
N VAL A 90 -9.91 -27.53 18.44
CA VAL A 90 -10.04 -28.28 19.69
C VAL A 90 -9.86 -27.36 20.90
N GLU A 91 -8.89 -26.44 20.90
CA GLU A 91 -8.70 -25.44 21.96
C GLU A 91 -9.91 -24.49 22.07
N LEU A 92 -10.42 -23.99 20.95
CA LEU A 92 -11.62 -23.15 20.92
C LEU A 92 -12.85 -23.90 21.46
N ASN A 93 -13.01 -25.18 21.09
CA ASN A 93 -14.07 -26.02 21.63
C ASN A 93 -13.90 -26.27 23.14
N GLN A 94 -12.68 -26.49 23.63
CA GLN A 94 -12.40 -26.66 25.06
C GLN A 94 -12.65 -25.36 25.86
N GLU A 95 -12.32 -24.20 25.30
CA GLU A 95 -12.67 -22.90 25.90
C GLU A 95 -14.19 -22.66 25.90
N MET A 96 -14.89 -23.05 24.82
CA MET A 96 -16.35 -23.00 24.76
C MET A 96 -17.01 -24.01 25.70
N GLU A 97 -16.46 -25.20 25.91
CA GLU A 97 -16.94 -26.17 26.91
C GLU A 97 -16.66 -25.67 28.34
N GLY A 98 -15.52 -25.02 28.56
CA GLY A 98 -15.22 -24.31 29.81
C GLY A 98 -16.18 -23.14 30.08
N ALA A 99 -16.65 -22.45 29.04
CA ALA A 99 -17.70 -21.44 29.13
C ALA A 99 -19.13 -22.03 29.22
N ALA A 100 -19.36 -23.22 28.64
CA ALA A 100 -20.64 -23.94 28.65
C ALA A 100 -20.91 -24.72 29.94
N ALA A 101 -19.97 -24.73 30.90
CA ALA A 101 -20.25 -25.07 32.29
C ALA A 101 -21.34 -24.17 32.93
N VAL A 102 -21.79 -23.11 32.23
CA VAL A 102 -23.02 -22.38 32.51
C VAL A 102 -24.15 -22.82 31.56
N LYS A 103 -24.82 -23.93 31.96
CA LYS A 103 -26.20 -24.36 31.59
C LYS A 103 -26.50 -24.87 30.15
N ALA A 104 -26.62 -26.20 30.06
CA ALA A 104 -27.59 -27.04 29.34
C ALA A 104 -28.39 -26.50 28.13
N ALA A 105 -28.10 -27.02 26.93
CA ALA A 105 -29.03 -27.46 25.86
C ALA A 105 -28.26 -28.23 24.76
N PRO A 106 -28.85 -29.20 24.03
CA PRO A 106 -28.14 -29.98 23.03
C PRO A 106 -27.99 -29.15 21.75
N VAL A 107 -26.75 -28.88 21.33
CA VAL A 107 -26.47 -28.22 20.05
C VAL A 107 -25.80 -29.24 19.13
N THR A 108 -26.40 -29.40 17.96
CA THR A 108 -25.98 -30.32 16.89
C THR A 108 -24.58 -29.98 16.41
N SER A 109 -23.73 -31.00 16.35
CA SER A 109 -22.34 -30.99 15.93
C SER A 109 -22.13 -30.58 14.46
N GLY A 110 -21.19 -29.65 14.23
CA GLY A 110 -20.30 -29.58 13.05
C GLY A 110 -20.91 -29.21 11.69
N PRO A 111 -20.13 -28.62 10.76
CA PRO A 111 -20.59 -28.38 9.41
C PRO A 111 -20.85 -29.73 8.74
N SER A 112 -22.10 -29.93 8.32
CA SER A 112 -22.53 -31.13 7.62
C SER A 112 -21.79 -31.28 6.29
N ALA A 113 -21.48 -32.52 5.89
CA ALA A 113 -20.85 -32.94 4.62
C ALA A 113 -21.39 -32.28 3.32
N VAL A 114 -22.50 -31.55 3.43
CA VAL A 114 -23.12 -30.74 2.36
C VAL A 114 -22.26 -29.52 1.99
N GLU A 115 -21.45 -28.96 2.90
CA GLU A 115 -20.59 -27.80 2.59
C GLU A 115 -19.32 -28.17 1.80
N GLU A 116 -18.78 -29.38 1.98
CA GLU A 116 -17.62 -29.87 1.23
C GLU A 116 -17.98 -30.18 -0.24
N ASP A 117 -19.16 -30.75 -0.49
CA ASP A 117 -19.63 -31.07 -1.86
C ASP A 117 -19.85 -29.79 -2.70
N GLY A 118 -20.37 -28.72 -2.08
CA GLY A 118 -20.61 -27.44 -2.77
C GLY A 118 -19.33 -26.72 -3.20
N LEU A 119 -18.23 -26.88 -2.45
CA LEU A 119 -16.93 -26.31 -2.80
C LEU A 119 -16.29 -27.02 -3.99
N GLY A 120 -16.41 -28.35 -4.06
CA GLY A 120 -15.90 -29.16 -5.17
C GLY A 120 -16.55 -28.80 -6.52
N GLU A 121 -17.85 -28.53 -6.52
CA GLU A 121 -18.57 -28.12 -7.72
C GLU A 121 -18.20 -26.70 -8.17
N ARG A 122 -18.03 -25.76 -7.22
CA ARG A 122 -17.57 -24.39 -7.52
C ARG A 122 -16.14 -24.37 -8.07
N LEU A 123 -15.25 -25.24 -7.58
CA LEU A 123 -13.89 -25.38 -8.09
C LEU A 123 -13.85 -26.02 -9.49
N ARG A 124 -14.75 -26.96 -9.78
CA ARG A 124 -14.88 -27.56 -11.11
C ARG A 124 -15.38 -26.54 -12.14
N ALA A 125 -16.33 -25.69 -11.76
CA ALA A 125 -16.85 -24.61 -12.62
C ALA A 125 -15.82 -23.50 -12.89
N LEU A 126 -14.86 -23.28 -11.98
CA LEU A 126 -13.77 -22.32 -12.19
C LEU A 126 -12.65 -22.84 -13.11
N ARG A 127 -12.61 -24.17 -13.34
CA ARG A 127 -11.56 -24.85 -14.12
C ARG A 127 -12.01 -25.21 -15.54
N SER A 128 -13.28 -24.95 -15.89
CA SER A 128 -13.84 -25.03 -17.25
C SER A 128 -13.85 -23.67 -17.93
#